data_AF-A0A1H0WEW6-F1
#
_entry.id   AF-A0A1H0WEW6-F1
#
_cell.length_a   1.000
_cell.length_b   1.000
_cell.length_c   1.000
_cell.angle_alpha   90.00
_cell.angle_beta   90.00
_cell.angle_gamma   90.00
#
_symmetry.space_group_name_H-M   'P 1'
#
loop_
_entity.id
_entity.type
_entity.pdbx_description
1 polymer ?
#
loop_
_entity_poly.entity_id
_entity_poly.type
_entity_poly.pdbx_seq_one_letter_code
_entity_poly.pdbx_strand_id
1 'polypeptide(L)'
;MLELLVILVCAGILVSGVLAVWLSNLLAAMISAGLASLFAAVSYVLLAAPDVAMAEAAIGSGLATLIFLYTMRKTNGGKEP
;
A
#
# COMPACT_ATOMS: atom_id res chain seq x y z
N MET A 1 13.55 -21.63 3.98
CA MET A 1 13.88 -20.23 4.34
C MET A 1 13.01 -19.24 3.57
N LEU A 2 12.92 -19.36 2.24
CA LEU A 2 12.00 -18.57 1.40
C LEU A 2 10.53 -18.66 1.84
N GLU A 3 10.03 -19.84 2.21
CA GLU A 3 8.63 -19.99 2.64
C GLU A 3 8.28 -19.15 3.87
N LEU A 4 9.21 -19.04 4.82
CA LEU A 4 9.02 -18.26 6.04
C LEU A 4 8.96 -16.76 5.73
N LEU A 5 9.76 -16.32 4.75
CA LEU A 5 9.72 -14.95 4.22
C LEU A 5 8.38 -14.66 3.53
N VAL A 6 7.89 -15.58 2.69
CA VAL A 6 6.60 -15.44 1.99
C VAL A 6 5.45 -15.34 2.98
N ILE A 7 5.42 -16.20 4.00
CA ILE A 7 4.41 -16.16 5.07
C ILE A 7 4.46 -14.83 5.81
N LEU A 8 5.65 -14.33 6.13
CA LEU A 8 5.83 -13.06 6.82
C LEU A 8 5.34 -11.88 5.97
N VAL A 9 5.61 -11.89 4.65
CA VAL A 9 5.12 -10.87 3.73
C VAL A 9 3.59 -10.93 3.61
N CYS A 10 3.00 -12.12 3.45
CA CYS A 10 1.55 -12.28 3.44
C CYS A 10 0.89 -11.81 4.74
N ALA A 11 1.50 -12.10 5.89
CA ALA A 11 1.03 -11.57 7.17
C ALA A 11 1.11 -10.03 7.20
N GLY A 12 2.18 -9.46 6.65
CA GLY A 12 2.33 -8.01 6.47
C GLY A 12 1.22 -7.40 5.60
N ILE A 13 0.84 -8.04 4.50
CA ILE A 13 -0.28 -7.61 3.64
C ILE A 13 -1.60 -7.61 4.43
N LEU A 14 -1.88 -8.67 5.18
CA LEU A 14 -3.12 -8.76 5.97
C LEU A 14 -3.17 -7.69 7.07
N VAL A 15 -2.08 -7.53 7.83
CA VAL A 15 -2.03 -6.55 8.92
C VAL A 15 -2.14 -5.12 8.38
N SER A 16 -1.41 -4.79 7.31
CA SER A 16 -1.48 -3.45 6.69
C SER A 16 -2.84 -3.19 6.05
N GLY A 17 -3.46 -4.19 5.43
CA GLY A 17 -4.82 -4.09 4.89
C GLY A 17 -5.89 -3.88 5.96
N VAL A 18 -5.81 -4.60 7.09
CA VAL A 18 -6.71 -4.41 8.23
C VAL A 18 -6.53 -3.01 8.83
N LEU A 19 -5.28 -2.58 9.03
CA LEU A 19 -4.97 -1.23 9.51
C LEU A 19 -5.52 -0.15 8.57
N ALA A 20 -5.44 -0.34 7.26
CA ALA A 20 -5.99 0.61 6.29
C ALA A 20 -7.50 0.82 6.45
N VAL A 21 -8.26 -0.20 6.85
CA VAL A 21 -9.71 -0.11 7.06
C VAL A 21 -10.06 0.43 8.44
N TRP A 22 -9.27 0.10 9.46
CA TRP A 22 -9.57 0.47 10.86
C TRP A 22 -9.17 1.90 11.22
N LEU A 23 -8.27 2.52 10.47
CA LEU A 23 -7.74 3.83 10.84
C LEU A 23 -8.71 4.96 10.50
N SER A 24 -9.10 5.74 11.52
CA SER A 24 -9.97 6.91 11.36
C SER A 24 -9.30 8.09 10.65
N ASN A 25 -7.96 8.14 10.67
CA ASN A 25 -7.20 9.16 9.95
C ASN A 25 -6.95 8.70 8.51
N LEU A 26 -7.61 9.37 7.55
CA LEU A 26 -7.49 9.12 6.11
C LEU A 26 -6.04 9.08 5.61
N LEU A 27 -5.14 9.92 6.16
CA LEU A 27 -3.74 9.94 5.74
C LEU A 27 -3.05 8.63 6.12
N ALA A 28 -3.24 8.20 7.35
CA ALA A 28 -2.58 7.00 7.85
C ALA A 28 -3.28 5.71 7.35
N ALA A 29 -4.58 5.77 7.03
CA ALA A 29 -5.28 4.73 6.29
C ALA A 29 -4.68 4.53 4.89
N MET A 30 -4.43 5.63 4.16
CA MET A 30 -3.79 5.60 2.84
C MET A 30 -2.35 5.10 2.88
N ILE A 31 -1.56 5.52 3.87
CA ILE A 31 -0.19 5.00 4.04
C ILE A 31 -0.23 3.48 4.32
N SER A 32 -1.17 3.01 5.14
CA SER A 32 -1.34 1.58 5.42
C SER A 32 -1.74 0.79 4.17
N ALA A 33 -2.61 1.35 3.32
CA ALA A 33 -2.96 0.76 2.04
C ALA A 33 -1.76 0.71 1.06
N GLY A 34 -0.95 1.78 1.01
CA GLY A 34 0.28 1.82 0.22
C GLY A 34 1.31 0.78 0.69
N LEU A 35 1.42 0.56 2.01
CA LEU A 35 2.24 -0.50 2.58
C LEU A 35 1.76 -1.90 2.16
N ALA A 36 0.44 -2.14 2.14
CA ALA A 36 -0.12 -3.41 1.67
C ALA A 36 0.28 -3.70 0.21
N SER A 37 0.21 -2.69 -0.66
CA SER A 37 0.65 -2.80 -2.06
C SER A 37 2.17 -2.97 -2.19
N LEU A 38 2.98 -2.34 -1.33
CA LEU A 38 4.43 -2.56 -1.29
C LEU A 38 4.78 -4.02 -0.93
N PHE A 39 4.12 -4.59 0.07
CA PHE A 39 4.30 -6.00 0.42
C PHE A 39 3.85 -6.94 -0.71
N ALA A 40 2.81 -6.57 -1.48
CA ALA A 40 2.42 -7.30 -2.68
C ALA A 40 3.53 -7.25 -3.76
N ALA A 41 4.13 -6.08 -4.01
CA ALA A 41 5.25 -5.95 -4.94
C ALA A 41 6.45 -6.83 -4.52
N VAL A 42 6.77 -6.87 -3.22
CA VAL A 42 7.80 -7.77 -2.68
C VAL A 42 7.45 -9.23 -2.93
N SER A 43 6.18 -9.62 -2.79
CA SER A 43 5.72 -10.99 -3.08
C SER A 43 5.97 -11.36 -4.55
N TYR A 44 5.73 -10.43 -5.50
CA TYR A 44 6.01 -10.68 -6.91
C TYR A 44 7.50 -10.87 -7.22
N VAL A 45 8.39 -10.16 -6.53
CA VAL A 45 9.83 -10.40 -6.62
C VAL A 45 10.17 -11.83 -6.17
N LEU A 46 9.57 -12.29 -5.07
CA LEU A 46 9.80 -13.64 -4.54
C LEU A 46 9.26 -14.75 -5.46
N LEU A 47 8.20 -14.45 -6.22
CA LEU A 47 7.64 -15.35 -7.24
C LEU A 47 8.41 -15.32 -8.57
N ALA A 48 9.56 -14.64 -8.63
CA ALA A 48 10.36 -14.47 -9.85
C ALA A 48 9.62 -13.76 -11.00
N ALA A 49 8.70 -12.84 -10.66
CA ALA A 49 7.99 -11.98 -11.60
C ALA A 49 8.46 -10.51 -11.48
N PRO A 50 9.68 -10.17 -11.97
CA PRO A 50 10.28 -8.85 -11.76
C PRO A 50 9.55 -7.72 -12.49
N ASP A 51 9.03 -7.95 -13.69
CA ASP A 51 8.32 -6.92 -14.47
C ASP A 51 7.03 -6.47 -13.76
N VAL A 52 6.27 -7.42 -13.22
CA VAL A 52 5.04 -7.16 -12.46
C VAL A 52 5.37 -6.48 -11.13
N ALA A 53 6.47 -6.88 -10.47
CA ALA A 53 6.91 -6.25 -9.23
C ALA A 53 7.28 -4.77 -9.42
N MET A 54 7.99 -4.44 -10.50
CA MET A 54 8.34 -3.05 -10.82
C MET A 54 7.09 -2.22 -11.12
N ALA A 55 6.14 -2.77 -11.87
CA ALA A 55 4.88 -2.11 -12.17
C ALA A 55 4.04 -1.85 -10.90
N GLU A 56 3.90 -2.86 -10.04
CA GLU A 56 3.13 -2.75 -8.79
C GLU A 56 3.77 -1.76 -7.81
N ALA A 57 5.10 -1.79 -7.66
CA ALA A 57 5.80 -0.84 -6.79
C ALA A 57 5.59 0.61 -7.27
N ALA A 58 5.69 0.85 -8.59
CA ALA A 58 5.53 2.18 -9.17
C ALA A 58 4.08 2.67 -9.13
N ILE A 59 3.11 1.84 -9.52
CA ILE A 59 1.70 2.24 -9.63
C ILE A 59 0.99 2.13 -8.29
N GLY A 60 1.07 0.97 -7.64
CA GLY A 60 0.32 0.67 -6.42
C GLY A 60 0.84 1.44 -5.21
N SER A 61 2.11 1.25 -4.84
CA SER A 61 2.66 1.92 -3.65
C SER A 61 3.02 3.40 -3.91
N GLY A 62 3.47 3.73 -5.13
CA GLY A 62 3.93 5.06 -5.49
C GLY A 62 2.82 5.98 -5.99
N LEU A 63 2.35 5.75 -7.21
CA LEU A 63 1.42 6.64 -7.91
C LEU A 63 0.07 6.76 -7.19
N ALA A 64 -0.55 5.65 -6.80
CA ALA A 64 -1.86 5.67 -6.16
C ALA A 64 -1.81 6.45 -4.83
N THR A 65 -0.78 6.21 -4.01
CA THR A 65 -0.55 6.93 -2.76
C THR A 65 -0.36 8.44 -3.00
N LEU A 66 0.42 8.82 -4.01
CA LEU A 66 0.64 10.23 -4.37
C LEU A 66 -0.65 10.91 -4.84
N ILE A 67 -1.43 10.25 -5.71
CA ILE A 67 -2.70 10.78 -6.20
C ILE A 67 -3.69 10.94 -5.05
N PHE A 68 -3.78 9.96 -4.15
CA PHE A 68 -4.66 10.05 -2.98
C PHE A 68 -4.23 11.15 -2.01
N LEU A 69 -2.94 11.28 -1.72
CA LEU A 69 -2.41 12.39 -0.91
C LEU A 69 -2.71 13.75 -1.55
N TYR A 70 -2.52 13.87 -2.87
CA TYR A 70 -2.79 15.09 -3.60
C TYR A 70 -4.28 15.47 -3.58
N THR A 71 -5.15 14.51 -3.87
CA THR A 71 -6.61 14.71 -3.84
C THR A 71 -7.09 15.03 -2.43
N MET A 72 -6.59 14.32 -1.41
CA MET A 72 -6.86 14.62 0.01
C MET A 72 -6.49 16.05 0.39
N ARG A 73 -5.32 16.53 -0.03
CA ARG A 73 -4.92 17.93 0.22
C ARG A 73 -5.87 18.92 -0.45
N LYS A 74 -6.36 18.59 -1.64
CA LYS A 74 -7.32 19.42 -2.39
C LYS A 74 -8.72 19.40 -1.78
N THR A 75 -9.20 18.25 -1.27
CA THR A 75 -10.52 18.16 -0.64
C THR A 75 -10.54 18.64 0.81
N ASN A 76 -9.46 18.51 1.56
CA ASN A 76 -9.38 19.01 2.94
C ASN A 76 -9.30 20.56 3.00
N GLY A 77 -9.06 21.22 1.87
CA GLY A 77 -9.23 22.68 1.70
C GLY A 77 -10.69 23.11 1.51
N GLY A 78 -11.63 22.17 1.38
CA GLY A 78 -13.07 22.39 1.32
C GLY A 78 -13.77 22.04 2.63
N LYS A 79 -13.21 22.44 3.78
CA LYS A 79 -14.03 22.59 4.99
C LYS A 79 -14.94 23.80 4.78
N GLU A 80 -16.05 23.53 4.11
CA GLU A 80 -17.31 24.26 4.30
C GLU A 80 -17.74 24.05 5.78
N PRO A 81 -18.28 25.08 6.44
CA PRO A 81 -18.45 25.17 7.89
C PRO A 81 -19.42 24.15 8.50
#